data_AF-A0A7V3SJM2-F1
#
_entry.id   AF-A0A7V3SJM2-F1
#
_cell.length_a   1.000
_cell.length_b   1.000
_cell.length_c   1.000
_cell.angle_alpha   90.00
_cell.angle_beta   90.00
_cell.angle_gamma   90.00
#
_symmetry.space_group_name_H-M   'P 1'
#
loop_
_entity.id
_entity.type
_entity.pdbx_description
1 polymer ?
#
loop_
_entity_poly.entity_id
_entity_poly.type
_entity_poly.pdbx_seq_one_letter_code
_entity_poly.pdbx_strand_id
1 'polypeptide(L)'
;MQVSPLLSEIQPREMVLLSAVAGFGEEALFRGVIQPVSGIWLASLLFAVIHVLRWDSDGIKMMLFYMPFGLLLGGLYLLTGNLWGCCVAHTLYDLVALWWIQRHLKRSAFSAQ
;
A
#
# COMPACT_ATOMS: atom_id res chain seq x y z
N MET A 1 -13.49 -3.32 11.60
CA MET A 1 -12.37 -2.37 11.41
C MET A 1 -12.54 -1.20 12.39
N GLN A 2 -11.77 -1.15 13.48
CA GLN A 2 -11.86 -0.05 14.47
C GLN A 2 -11.62 1.34 13.84
N VAL A 3 -10.92 1.42 12.70
CA VAL A 3 -10.66 2.67 11.96
C VAL A 3 -11.75 3.03 10.93
N SER A 4 -12.79 2.21 10.76
CA SER A 4 -13.85 2.45 9.76
C SER A 4 -14.54 3.81 9.89
N PRO A 5 -14.85 4.34 11.10
CA PRO A 5 -15.46 5.65 11.25
C PRO A 5 -14.50 6.79 10.85
N LEU A 6 -13.19 6.60 11.01
CA LEU A 6 -12.20 7.59 10.59
C LEU A 6 -12.12 7.63 9.06
N LEU A 7 -12.04 6.47 8.41
CA LEU A 7 -11.92 6.35 6.96
C LEU A 7 -13.18 6.82 6.19
N SER A 8 -14.37 6.81 6.80
CA SER A 8 -15.57 7.39 6.19
C SER A 8 -15.52 8.92 6.11
N GLU A 9 -14.81 9.57 7.03
CA GLU A 9 -14.77 11.02 7.19
C GLU A 9 -13.55 11.71 6.54
N ILE A 10 -12.50 10.94 6.18
CA ILE A 10 -11.29 11.52 5.57
C ILE A 10 -11.62 12.30 4.30
N GLN A 11 -11.03 13.48 4.18
CA GLN A 11 -11.22 14.39 3.06
C GLN A 11 -10.33 13.96 1.88
N PRO A 12 -10.69 14.30 0.63
CA PRO A 12 -9.88 13.94 -0.54
C PRO A 12 -8.41 14.41 -0.44
N ARG A 13 -8.17 15.59 0.14
CA ARG A 13 -6.80 16.10 0.39
C ARG A 13 -5.99 15.18 1.32
N GLU A 14 -6.65 14.60 2.33
CA GLU A 14 -6.00 13.74 3.32
C GLU A 14 -5.67 12.39 2.70
N MET A 15 -6.53 11.86 1.83
CA MET A 15 -6.22 10.68 1.04
C MET A 15 -4.96 10.89 0.18
N VAL A 16 -4.90 12.00 -0.56
CA VAL A 16 -3.73 12.32 -1.40
C VAL A 16 -2.46 12.41 -0.58
N LEU A 17 -2.51 13.09 0.57
CA LEU A 17 -1.35 13.23 1.45
C LEU A 17 -0.93 11.89 2.07
N LEU A 18 -1.88 11.09 2.57
CA LEU A 18 -1.61 9.77 3.13
C LEU A 18 -0.97 8.84 2.10
N SER A 19 -1.56 8.75 0.90
CA SER A 19 -1.04 7.93 -0.18
C SER A 19 0.34 8.39 -0.65
N ALA A 20 0.59 9.70 -0.71
CA ALA A 20 1.91 10.21 -1.08
C ALA A 20 2.95 9.91 -0.01
N VAL A 21 2.65 10.14 1.26
CA VAL A 21 3.61 9.86 2.34
C VAL A 21 3.91 8.36 2.43
N ALA A 22 2.89 7.50 2.30
CA ALA A 22 3.06 6.06 2.28
C ALA A 22 3.87 5.60 1.07
N GLY A 23 3.40 5.92 -0.15
CA GLY A 23 4.06 5.50 -1.39
C GLY A 23 5.52 5.97 -1.47
N PHE A 24 5.82 7.21 -1.08
CA PHE A 24 7.21 7.69 -1.10
C PHE A 24 8.07 7.10 0.00
N GLY A 25 7.56 7.04 1.25
CA GLY A 25 8.31 6.54 2.38
C GLY A 25 8.63 5.04 2.25
N GLU A 26 7.65 4.26 1.82
CA GLU A 26 7.81 2.82 1.65
C GLU A 26 8.73 2.50 0.47
N GLU A 27 8.56 3.13 -0.70
CA GLU A 27 9.47 2.88 -1.81
C GLU A 27 10.91 3.33 -1.52
N ALA A 28 11.09 4.47 -0.84
CA ALA A 28 12.41 4.91 -0.41
C ALA A 28 13.10 3.86 0.48
N LEU A 29 12.37 3.27 1.43
CA LEU A 29 12.90 2.22 2.30
C LEU A 29 13.13 0.91 1.54
N PHE A 30 12.11 0.37 0.89
CA PHE A 30 12.17 -0.97 0.30
C PHE A 30 12.98 -1.01 -0.98
N ARG A 31 12.83 -0.04 -1.89
CA ARG A 31 13.51 -0.03 -3.21
C ARG A 31 14.80 0.79 -3.15
N GLY A 32 14.80 1.87 -2.37
CA GLY A 32 15.99 2.72 -2.20
C GLY A 32 17.05 2.12 -1.28
N VAL A 33 16.67 1.38 -0.24
CA VAL A 33 17.61 0.88 0.79
C VAL A 33 17.69 -0.65 0.85
N ILE A 34 16.56 -1.34 1.04
CA ILE A 34 16.56 -2.79 1.33
C ILE A 34 16.87 -3.62 0.07
N GLN A 35 16.15 -3.40 -1.03
CA GLN A 35 16.29 -4.19 -2.25
C GLN A 35 17.70 -4.15 -2.86
N PRO A 36 18.43 -3.02 -2.88
CA PRO A 36 19.81 -2.99 -3.36
C PRO A 36 20.78 -3.84 -2.54
N VAL A 37 20.53 -4.01 -1.23
CA VAL A 37 21.43 -4.80 -0.34
C VAL A 37 21.01 -6.25 -0.20
N SER A 38 19.71 -6.56 -0.28
CA SER A 38 19.16 -7.88 0.02
C SER A 38 18.59 -8.61 -1.19
N GLY A 39 18.46 -7.93 -2.33
CA GLY A 39 17.74 -8.42 -3.50
C GLY A 39 16.22 -8.31 -3.39
N ILE A 40 15.57 -8.51 -4.53
CA ILE A 40 14.12 -8.32 -4.73
C ILE A 40 13.25 -9.25 -3.88
N TRP A 41 13.66 -10.51 -3.71
CA TRP A 41 12.86 -11.51 -3.00
C TRP A 41 12.72 -11.19 -1.51
N LEU A 42 13.84 -10.89 -0.84
CA LEU A 42 13.82 -10.56 0.59
C LEU A 42 13.15 -9.21 0.83
N ALA A 43 13.39 -8.21 -0.02
CA ALA A 43 12.70 -6.91 0.08
C ALA A 43 11.18 -7.05 -0.05
N SER A 44 10.70 -7.84 -1.02
CA SER A 44 9.27 -8.08 -1.23
C SER A 44 8.63 -8.88 -0.11
N LEU A 45 9.37 -9.85 0.45
CA LEU A 45 8.90 -10.62 1.60
C LEU A 45 8.75 -9.74 2.85
N LEU A 46 9.74 -8.89 3.14
CA LEU A 46 9.68 -7.95 4.26
C LEU A 46 8.54 -6.95 4.11
N PHE A 47 8.34 -6.44 2.89
CA PHE A 47 7.21 -5.59 2.54
C PHE A 47 5.88 -6.28 2.87
N ALA A 48 5.69 -7.52 2.42
CA ALA A 48 4.47 -8.28 2.66
C ALA A 48 4.25 -8.61 4.15
N VAL A 49 5.30 -8.98 4.87
CA VAL A 49 5.23 -9.29 6.31
C VAL A 49 4.76 -8.08 7.12
N ILE A 50 5.33 -6.90 6.90
CA ILE A 50 4.95 -5.69 7.65
C ILE A 50 3.47 -5.32 7.44
N HIS A 51 2.95 -5.56 6.23
CA HIS A 51 1.54 -5.35 5.93
C HIS A 51 0.61 -6.37 6.61
N VAL A 52 1.08 -7.59 6.84
CA VAL A 52 0.30 -8.66 7.49
C VAL A 52 0.24 -8.49 9.01
N LEU A 53 1.31 -7.99 9.63
CA LEU A 53 1.38 -7.79 11.08
C LEU A 53 0.37 -6.77 11.64
N ARG A 54 -0.34 -6.04 10.76
CA ARG A 54 -1.34 -5.02 11.12
C ARG A 54 -2.80 -5.49 11.13
N TRP A 55 -3.13 -6.68 10.62
CA TRP A 55 -4.53 -7.12 10.50
C TRP A 55 -4.80 -8.52 11.06
N ASP A 56 -5.55 -8.53 12.17
CA ASP A 56 -5.71 -9.67 13.08
C ASP A 56 -6.57 -10.84 12.56
N SER A 57 -7.15 -10.75 11.35
CA SER A 57 -8.17 -11.74 10.92
C SER A 57 -8.01 -12.32 9.50
N ASP A 58 -7.08 -11.85 8.66
CA ASP A 58 -6.94 -12.35 7.27
C ASP A 58 -5.48 -12.31 6.74
N GLY A 59 -4.49 -12.47 7.61
CA GLY A 59 -3.06 -12.28 7.29
C GLY A 59 -2.55 -13.07 6.08
N ILE A 60 -3.02 -14.30 5.86
CA ILE A 60 -2.60 -15.11 4.69
C ILE A 60 -3.09 -14.51 3.36
N LYS A 61 -4.34 -14.02 3.30
CA LYS A 61 -4.88 -13.40 2.08
C LYS A 61 -4.13 -12.11 1.75
N MET A 62 -3.78 -11.35 2.79
CA MET A 62 -2.98 -10.13 2.65
C MET A 62 -1.57 -10.45 2.13
N MET A 63 -0.93 -11.51 2.64
CA MET A 63 0.38 -11.96 2.14
C MET A 63 0.34 -12.30 0.64
N LEU A 64 -0.71 -12.98 0.19
CA LEU A 64 -0.90 -13.34 -1.23
C LEU A 64 -1.05 -12.12 -2.14
N PHE A 65 -1.44 -10.97 -1.61
CA PHE A 65 -1.52 -9.72 -2.37
C PHE A 65 -0.20 -8.93 -2.30
N TYR A 66 0.31 -8.69 -1.09
CA TYR A 66 1.46 -7.80 -0.88
C TYR A 66 2.78 -8.38 -1.36
N MET A 67 2.95 -9.72 -1.37
CA MET A 67 4.17 -10.33 -1.91
C MET A 67 4.29 -10.12 -3.44
N PRO A 68 3.29 -10.46 -4.27
CA PRO A 68 3.30 -10.11 -5.69
C PRO A 68 3.39 -8.61 -5.97
N PHE A 69 2.70 -7.78 -5.18
CA PHE A 69 2.79 -6.32 -5.33
C PHE A 69 4.21 -5.81 -5.03
N GLY A 70 4.84 -6.37 -4.00
CA GLY A 70 6.25 -6.18 -3.67
C GLY A 70 7.17 -6.49 -4.86
N LEU A 71 6.99 -7.68 -5.45
CA LEU A 71 7.75 -8.15 -6.61
C LEU A 71 7.49 -7.29 -7.86
N LEU A 72 6.27 -6.84 -8.08
CA LEU A 72 5.89 -5.99 -9.21
C LEU A 72 6.68 -4.67 -9.18
N LEU A 73 6.60 -3.94 -8.07
CA LEU A 73 7.29 -2.66 -7.91
C LEU A 73 8.81 -2.83 -7.79
N GLY A 74 9.27 -3.92 -7.18
CA GLY A 74 10.68 -4.26 -7.15
C GLY A 74 11.23 -4.60 -8.54
N GLY A 75 10.45 -5.30 -9.36
CA GLY A 75 10.78 -5.59 -10.76
C GLY A 75 10.78 -4.34 -11.62
N LEU A 76 9.81 -3.44 -11.42
CA LEU A 76 9.79 -2.12 -12.04
C LEU A 76 11.07 -1.34 -11.74
N TYR A 77 11.52 -1.35 -10.48
CA TYR A 77 12.77 -0.71 -10.09
C TYR A 77 13.99 -1.38 -10.75
N LEU A 78 14.06 -2.71 -10.80
CA LEU A 78 15.16 -3.42 -11.47
C LEU A 78 15.23 -3.12 -12.96
N LEU A 79 14.08 -3.02 -13.63
CA LEU A 79 14.01 -2.80 -15.08
C LEU A 79 14.30 -1.34 -15.46
N THR A 80 13.94 -0.38 -14.62
CA THR A 80 14.00 1.05 -14.96
C THR A 80 15.11 1.81 -14.24
N GLY A 81 15.60 1.31 -13.10
CA GLY A 81 16.46 2.04 -12.18
C GLY A 81 15.83 3.30 -11.57
N ASN A 82 14.52 3.52 -11.77
CA ASN A 82 13.86 4.77 -11.42
C ASN A 82 12.96 4.62 -10.19
N LEU A 83 13.45 5.15 -9.07
CA LEU A 83 12.72 5.14 -7.80
C LEU A 83 11.44 5.99 -7.84
N TRP A 84 11.46 7.13 -8.53
CA TRP A 84 10.28 8.01 -8.64
C TRP A 84 9.11 7.32 -9.34
N GLY A 85 9.40 6.48 -10.34
CA GLY A 85 8.39 5.66 -11.02
C GLY A 85 7.67 4.73 -10.03
N CYS A 86 8.42 4.06 -9.16
CA CYS A 86 7.86 3.23 -8.09
C CYS A 86 7.04 4.06 -7.11
N CYS A 87 7.56 5.19 -6.62
CA CYS A 87 6.85 6.04 -5.66
C CYS A 87 5.49 6.52 -6.20
N VAL A 88 5.47 6.98 -7.46
CA VAL A 88 4.23 7.44 -8.11
C VAL A 88 3.26 6.28 -8.32
N ALA A 89 3.74 5.13 -8.80
CA ALA A 89 2.89 3.95 -9.00
C ALA A 89 2.25 3.49 -7.68
N HIS A 90 3.02 3.43 -6.60
CA HIS A 90 2.52 3.04 -5.28
C HIS A 90 1.53 4.09 -4.74
N THR A 91 1.88 5.38 -4.81
CA THR A 91 1.00 6.48 -4.39
C THR A 91 -0.36 6.44 -5.09
N LEU A 92 -0.36 6.21 -6.41
CA LEU A 92 -1.61 6.12 -7.20
C LEU A 92 -2.43 4.89 -6.81
N TYR A 93 -1.77 3.75 -6.58
CA TYR A 93 -2.44 2.55 -6.10
C TYR A 93 -3.15 2.82 -4.76
N ASP A 94 -2.43 3.38 -3.79
CA ASP A 94 -2.98 3.70 -2.46
C ASP A 94 -4.15 4.68 -2.55
N LEU A 95 -4.05 5.70 -3.41
CA LEU A 95 -5.10 6.68 -3.56
C LEU A 95 -6.39 6.05 -4.10
N VAL A 96 -6.26 5.18 -5.11
CA VAL A 96 -7.40 4.43 -5.66
C VAL A 96 -7.97 3.46 -4.62
N ALA A 97 -7.11 2.76 -3.87
CA ALA A 97 -7.53 1.84 -2.83
C ALA A 97 -8.30 2.56 -1.70
N LEU A 98 -7.78 3.68 -1.18
CA LEU A 98 -8.45 4.47 -0.15
C LEU A 98 -9.78 5.05 -0.64
N TRP A 99 -9.82 5.57 -1.87
CA TRP A 99 -11.05 6.06 -2.47
C TRP A 99 -12.11 4.94 -2.61
N TRP A 100 -11.69 3.78 -3.09
CA TRP A 100 -12.56 2.62 -3.23
C TRP A 100 -13.09 2.14 -1.88
N ILE A 101 -12.24 2.01 -0.87
CA ILE A 101 -12.61 1.64 0.50
C ILE A 101 -13.62 2.65 1.07
N GLN A 102 -13.33 3.96 1.02
CA GLN A 102 -14.25 4.97 1.54
C GLN A 102 -15.62 4.90 0.86
N ARG A 103 -15.66 4.71 -0.47
CA ARG A 103 -16.92 4.59 -1.21
C ARG A 103 -17.74 3.38 -0.76
N HIS A 104 -17.10 2.26 -0.44
CA HIS A 104 -17.77 1.06 0.08
C HIS A 104 -18.27 1.28 1.51
N LEU A 105 -17.46 1.90 2.38
CA LEU A 105 -17.86 2.23 3.74
C LEU A 105 -19.10 3.15 3.76
N LYS A 106 -19.12 4.20 2.93
CA LYS A 106 -20.27 5.11 2.82
C LYS A 106 -21.54 4.42 2.30
N ARG A 107 -21.39 3.48 1.35
CA ARG A 107 -22.51 2.69 0.82
C ARG A 107 -23.10 1.75 1.87
N SER A 108 -22.25 1.05 2.61
CA SER A 108 -22.69 0.13 3.66
C SER A 108 -23.40 0.85 4.82
N ALA A 109 -22.94 2.05 5.16
CA ALA A 109 -23.59 2.90 6.16
C ALA A 109 -25.00 3.36 5.71
N PHE A 110 -25.16 3.70 4.43
CA PHE A 110 -26.46 4.10 3.88
C PHE A 110 -27.45 2.93 3.82
N SER A 111 -27.01 1.72 3.45
CA SER A 111 -27.90 0.54 3.39
C SER A 111 -28.35 -0.01 4.75
N ALA A 112 -27.74 0.45 5.84
CA ALA A 112 -28.06 0.04 7.20
C ALA A 112 -29.04 1.00 7.92
N GLN A 113 -29.42 2.10 7.27
CA GLN A 113 -30.52 3.00 7.68
C GLN A 113 -31.82 2.60 6.99
#